data_AF-A0A498NBV1-F1
#
_entry.id   AF-A0A498NBV1-F1
#
_cell.length_a   1.000
_cell.length_b   1.000
_cell.length_c   1.000
_cell.angle_alpha   90.00
_cell.angle_beta   90.00
_cell.angle_gamma   90.00
#
_symmetry.space_group_name_H-M   'P 1'
#
loop_
_entity.id
_entity.type
_entity.pdbx_description
1 polymer ?
#
loop_
_entity_poly.entity_id
_entity_poly.type
_entity_poly.pdbx_seq_one_letter_code
_entity_poly.pdbx_strand_id
1 'polypeptide(L)'
;MMDLSSPVESDSAVSVVHCTATIVCPDRTTCCRTPYGVWSCCPYPMGQCCRDGIHCCSHGYHCDSTSTHCLRGWLRLTSSPRMATKAIEKPQSASFDQALTWQSQTETVHCDGNAYCPVDQFCCKTADGQWGCCNEMVS
;
A
#
# COMPACT_ATOMS: atom_id res chain seq x y z
N MET A 1 -15.03 -27.12 -35.07
CA MET A 1 -13.79 -26.93 -34.28
C MET A 1 -13.71 -25.47 -33.91
N MET A 2 -14.04 -25.16 -32.65
CA MET A 2 -14.09 -23.80 -32.11
C MET A 2 -12.67 -23.45 -31.68
N ASP A 3 -12.04 -22.45 -32.30
CA ASP A 3 -10.84 -21.83 -31.74
C ASP A 3 -11.32 -20.73 -30.79
N LEU A 4 -11.37 -21.06 -29.50
CA LEU A 4 -11.64 -20.14 -28.41
C LEU A 4 -10.36 -20.01 -27.58
N SER A 5 -9.39 -19.31 -28.12
CA SER A 5 -8.12 -19.01 -27.45
C SER A 5 -8.19 -17.62 -26.79
N SER A 6 -8.62 -17.65 -25.53
CA SER A 6 -8.28 -16.78 -24.39
C SER A 6 -8.31 -15.24 -24.54
N PRO A 7 -9.02 -14.51 -23.65
CA PRO A 7 -8.57 -13.17 -23.29
C PRO A 7 -7.21 -13.35 -22.61
N VAL A 8 -6.16 -12.89 -23.26
CA VAL A 8 -4.91 -12.58 -22.56
C VAL A 8 -5.22 -11.41 -21.63
N GLU A 9 -5.68 -11.72 -20.41
CA GLU A 9 -5.43 -10.86 -19.25
C GLU A 9 -3.91 -10.81 -19.09
N SER A 10 -3.29 -9.94 -19.87
CA SER A 10 -1.94 -9.48 -19.64
C SER A 10 -2.01 -8.56 -18.43
N ASP A 11 -2.17 -9.14 -17.25
CA ASP A 11 -1.66 -8.55 -16.02
C ASP A 11 -0.13 -8.55 -16.14
N SER A 12 0.36 -7.66 -17.00
CA SER A 12 1.75 -7.26 -16.99
C SER A 12 1.92 -6.56 -15.66
N ALA A 13 2.25 -7.34 -14.61
CA ALA A 13 2.35 -6.88 -13.24
C ALA A 13 3.14 -5.56 -13.23
N VAL A 14 2.42 -4.44 -13.16
CA VAL A 14 3.03 -3.12 -13.26
C VAL A 14 3.85 -2.97 -12.00
N SER A 15 5.17 -3.02 -12.12
CA SER A 15 6.07 -2.80 -11.01
C SER A 15 5.80 -1.41 -10.43
N VAL A 16 5.44 -1.35 -9.15
CA VAL A 16 5.18 -0.11 -8.43
C VAL A 16 6.04 -0.04 -7.19
N VAL A 17 6.36 1.18 -6.76
CA VAL A 17 7.08 1.45 -5.51
C VAL A 17 6.05 1.76 -4.43
N HIS A 18 5.97 0.92 -3.40
CA HIS A 18 5.06 1.14 -2.27
C HIS A 18 5.65 2.18 -1.30
N CYS A 19 4.95 3.31 -1.16
CA CYS A 19 5.29 4.35 -0.18
C CYS A 19 4.64 4.08 1.17
N THR A 20 3.40 3.58 1.14
CA THR A 20 2.65 3.07 2.28
C THR A 20 1.83 1.84 1.84
N ALA A 21 1.03 1.28 2.76
CA ALA A 21 0.09 0.21 2.43
C ALA A 21 -0.97 0.61 1.40
N THR A 22 -1.26 1.90 1.26
CA THR A 22 -2.33 2.43 0.38
C THR A 22 -1.83 3.45 -0.63
N ILE A 23 -0.53 3.77 -0.65
CA ILE A 23 0.05 4.81 -1.51
C ILE A 23 1.24 4.22 -2.26
N VAL A 24 1.21 4.35 -3.58
CA VAL A 24 2.24 3.86 -4.49
C VAL A 24 2.74 4.94 -5.44
N CYS A 25 3.94 4.73 -5.94
CA CYS A 25 4.54 5.44 -7.05
C CYS A 25 4.80 4.49 -8.22
N PRO A 26 4.91 5.01 -9.47
CA PRO A 26 5.31 4.21 -10.63
C PRO A 26 6.66 3.51 -10.43
N ASP A 27 6.97 2.51 -11.26
CA ASP A 27 8.29 1.88 -11.24
C ASP A 27 9.43 2.90 -11.37
N ARG A 28 10.60 2.55 -10.83
CA ARG A 28 11.85 3.32 -10.93
C ARG A 28 11.77 4.74 -10.36
N THR A 29 10.85 4.95 -9.43
CA THR A 29 10.71 6.21 -8.70
C THR A 29 11.18 6.07 -7.24
N THR A 30 11.17 7.18 -6.50
CA THR A 30 11.41 7.20 -5.05
C THR A 30 10.24 7.85 -4.34
N CYS A 31 9.76 7.23 -3.26
CA CYS A 31 8.75 7.82 -2.39
C CYS A 31 9.34 8.96 -1.56
N CYS A 32 8.79 10.15 -1.72
CA CYS A 32 9.19 11.34 -0.98
C CYS A 32 8.04 11.84 -0.10
N ARG A 33 8.28 11.95 1.20
CA ARG A 33 7.33 12.54 2.15
C ARG A 33 7.63 14.01 2.36
N THR A 34 6.62 14.87 2.31
CA THR A 34 6.74 16.29 2.67
C THR A 34 6.79 16.46 4.18
N PRO A 35 7.26 17.62 4.70
CA PRO A 35 7.21 17.92 6.13
C PRO A 35 5.79 17.88 6.73
N TYR A 36 4.76 18.07 5.90
CA TYR A 36 3.36 18.03 6.30
C TYR A 36 2.75 16.62 6.24
N GLY A 37 3.56 15.60 5.93
CA GLY A 37 3.14 14.20 5.92
C GLY A 37 2.52 13.70 4.61
N VAL A 38 2.45 14.54 3.57
CA VAL A 38 1.94 14.18 2.24
C VAL A 38 3.00 13.41 1.45
N TRP A 39 2.59 12.42 0.67
CA TRP A 39 3.49 11.65 -0.19
C TRP A 39 3.49 12.15 -1.64
N SER A 40 4.64 12.09 -2.29
CA SER A 40 4.86 12.37 -3.70
C SER A 40 5.98 11.51 -4.26
N CYS A 41 6.04 11.37 -5.58
CA CYS A 41 7.00 10.51 -6.27
C CYS A 41 8.12 11.33 -6.89
N CYS A 42 9.36 11.02 -6.57
CA CYS A 42 10.50 11.53 -7.33
C CYS A 42 10.74 10.62 -8.56
N PRO A 43 10.87 11.16 -9.78
CA PRO A 43 11.05 10.35 -11.01
C PRO A 43 12.37 9.59 -11.07
N TYR A 44 13.28 9.81 -10.11
CA TYR A 44 14.57 9.13 -10.05
C TYR A 44 14.53 7.97 -9.06
N PRO A 45 15.11 6.81 -9.41
CA PRO A 45 15.38 5.77 -8.44
C PRO A 45 16.48 6.27 -7.48
N MET A 46 16.30 6.03 -6.18
CA MET A 46 17.19 6.54 -5.12
C MET A 46 17.42 8.06 -5.19
N GLY A 47 16.39 8.81 -5.60
CA GLY A 47 16.42 10.26 -5.72
C GLY A 47 16.43 10.96 -4.36
N GLN A 48 17.09 12.11 -4.28
CA GLN A 48 17.10 12.95 -3.09
C GLN A 48 15.86 13.85 -3.06
N CYS A 49 15.02 13.70 -2.05
CA CYS A 49 13.87 14.56 -1.83
C CYS A 49 14.33 15.92 -1.25
N CYS A 50 13.97 17.03 -1.89
CA CYS A 50 14.22 18.36 -1.34
C CYS A 50 13.29 18.71 -0.15
N ARG A 51 13.64 19.72 0.64
CA ARG A 51 12.86 20.06 1.85
C ARG A 51 11.55 20.77 1.53
N ASP A 52 11.49 21.45 0.38
CA ASP A 52 10.32 22.17 -0.11
C ASP A 52 9.08 21.28 -0.36
N GLY A 53 9.28 19.96 -0.44
CA GLY A 53 8.21 19.00 -0.68
C GLY A 53 7.75 18.90 -2.14
N ILE A 54 8.28 19.74 -3.02
CA ILE A 54 7.85 19.85 -4.43
C ILE A 54 8.94 19.43 -5.41
N HIS A 55 10.22 19.54 -5.03
CA HIS A 55 11.35 19.19 -5.89
C HIS A 55 12.12 17.96 -5.40
N CYS A 56 12.85 17.34 -6.32
CA CYS A 56 13.83 16.31 -6.01
C CYS A 56 15.00 16.32 -7.01
N CYS A 57 16.07 15.64 -6.60
CA CYS A 57 17.30 15.48 -7.37
C CYS A 57 17.58 14.01 -7.69
N SER A 58 18.32 13.77 -8.76
CA SER A 58 18.79 12.43 -9.10
C SER A 58 19.79 11.92 -8.06
N HIS A 59 20.03 10.62 -8.08
CA HIS A 59 20.93 9.98 -7.13
C HIS A 59 22.34 10.63 -7.13
N GLY A 60 22.84 10.92 -5.92
CA GLY A 60 24.15 11.53 -5.71
C GLY A 60 24.22 13.05 -5.91
N TYR A 61 23.08 13.72 -6.13
CA TYR A 61 22.96 15.18 -6.05
C TYR A 61 22.22 15.58 -4.78
N HIS A 62 22.54 16.76 -4.25
CA HIS A 62 21.80 17.38 -3.15
C HIS A 62 21.09 18.65 -3.60
N CYS A 63 19.96 18.97 -2.97
CA CYS A 63 19.25 20.21 -3.27
C CYS A 63 20.00 21.41 -2.70
N ASP A 64 20.05 22.51 -3.44
CA ASP A 64 20.51 23.80 -2.92
C ASP A 64 19.54 24.34 -1.85
N SER A 65 19.89 25.47 -1.23
CA SER A 65 19.05 26.07 -0.17
C SER A 65 17.66 26.49 -0.67
N THR A 66 17.53 26.81 -1.95
CA THR A 66 16.25 27.17 -2.57
C THR A 66 15.48 25.95 -3.10
N SER A 67 16.08 24.76 -3.08
CA SER A 67 15.55 23.51 -3.66
C SER A 67 15.29 23.53 -5.17
N THR A 68 15.69 24.59 -5.87
CA THR A 68 15.51 24.75 -7.32
C THR A 68 16.65 24.15 -8.14
N HIS A 69 17.77 23.83 -7.49
CA HIS A 69 18.95 23.27 -8.14
C HIS A 69 19.47 22.05 -7.39
N CYS A 70 20.00 21.11 -8.16
CA CYS A 70 20.71 19.92 -7.73
C CYS A 70 22.20 20.15 -7.89
N LEU A 71 22.95 19.97 -6.81
CA LEU A 71 24.38 20.22 -6.74
C LEU A 71 25.16 18.93 -6.52
N ARG A 72 26.28 18.81 -7.24
CA ARG A 72 27.28 17.75 -7.03
C ARG A 72 28.67 18.28 -7.40
N GLY A 73 29.42 18.68 -6.37
CA GLY A 73 30.67 19.43 -6.58
C GLY A 73 30.36 20.74 -7.31
N TRP A 74 30.98 20.93 -8.47
CA TRP A 74 30.81 22.12 -9.33
C TRP A 74 29.57 22.04 -10.23
N LEU A 75 28.94 20.86 -10.35
CA LEU A 75 27.79 20.66 -11.22
C LEU A 75 26.54 21.25 -10.57
N ARG A 76 25.77 22.00 -11.37
CA ARG A 76 24.49 22.61 -10.99
C ARG A 76 23.45 22.30 -12.06
N LEU A 77 22.50 21.44 -11.71
CA LEU A 77 21.38 21.06 -12.56
C LEU A 77 20.09 21.66 -12.00
N THR A 78 19.10 21.92 -12.84
CA THR A 78 17.76 22.28 -12.37
C THR A 78 17.13 21.08 -11.67
N SER A 79 16.49 21.29 -10.53
CA SER A 79 15.77 20.23 -9.82
C SER A 79 14.55 19.77 -10.62
N SER A 80 14.19 18.50 -10.46
CA SER A 80 12.96 17.97 -11.08
C SER A 80 11.76 18.15 -10.15
N PRO A 81 10.58 18.40 -10.71
CA PRO A 81 9.35 18.37 -9.95
C PRO A 81 9.05 16.94 -9.49
N ARG A 82 8.40 16.82 -8.34
CA ARG A 82 7.80 15.56 -7.92
C ARG A 82 6.46 15.35 -8.62
N MET A 83 6.10 14.09 -8.77
CA MET A 83 4.83 13.64 -9.33
C MET A 83 3.86 13.26 -8.21
N ALA A 84 2.58 13.18 -8.54
CA ALA A 84 1.56 12.68 -7.63
C ALA A 84 1.73 11.17 -7.38
N THR A 85 1.42 10.74 -6.16
CA THR A 85 1.24 9.32 -5.85
C THR A 85 -0.09 8.81 -6.39
N LYS A 86 -0.20 7.50 -6.57
CA LYS A 86 -1.49 6.83 -6.75
C LYS A 86 -1.92 6.18 -5.44
N ALA A 87 -3.21 6.24 -5.14
CA ALA A 87 -3.77 5.41 -4.09
C ALA A 87 -3.91 3.98 -4.63
N ILE A 88 -3.51 2.99 -3.85
CA ILE A 88 -4.04 1.65 -4.01
C ILE A 88 -5.49 1.78 -3.54
N GLU A 89 -6.42 1.74 -4.48
CA GLU A 89 -7.81 1.55 -4.12
C GLU A 89 -7.85 0.23 -3.34
N LYS A 90 -8.26 0.29 -2.06
CA LYS A 90 -8.68 -0.91 -1.34
C LYS A 90 -9.58 -1.65 -2.32
N PRO A 91 -9.34 -2.95 -2.62
CA PRO A 91 -10.12 -3.66 -3.63
C PRO A 91 -11.57 -3.29 -3.40
N GLN A 92 -12.11 -2.51 -4.34
CA GLN A 92 -13.48 -2.07 -4.24
C GLN A 92 -14.23 -3.38 -4.21
N SER A 93 -14.91 -3.60 -3.09
CA SER A 93 -15.94 -4.60 -2.91
C SER A 93 -16.45 -5.03 -4.27
N ALA A 94 -16.32 -6.33 -4.58
CA ALA A 94 -17.03 -6.97 -5.67
C ALA A 94 -18.38 -6.26 -5.86
N SER A 95 -18.60 -5.77 -7.08
CA SER A 95 -19.77 -5.02 -7.51
C SER A 95 -21.03 -5.39 -6.71
N PHE A 96 -21.65 -4.38 -6.12
CA PHE A 96 -22.85 -4.48 -5.30
C PHE A 96 -24.09 -5.02 -6.06
N ASP A 97 -23.99 -5.31 -7.36
CA ASP A 97 -25.03 -5.97 -8.17
C ASP A 97 -24.98 -7.51 -8.15
N GLN A 98 -24.15 -8.12 -7.29
CA GLN A 98 -24.24 -9.56 -6.96
C GLN A 98 -24.73 -9.81 -5.53
N ALA A 99 -25.44 -8.84 -4.95
CA ALA A 99 -26.13 -8.98 -3.66
C ALA A 99 -27.39 -9.84 -3.75
N LEU A 100 -27.26 -11.12 -4.13
CA LEU A 100 -28.28 -12.17 -3.96
C LEU A 100 -27.61 -13.54 -4.16
N THR A 101 -26.67 -13.94 -3.28
CA THR A 101 -26.36 -15.38 -3.08
C THR A 101 -25.51 -15.74 -1.87
N TRP A 102 -24.99 -14.81 -1.06
CA TRP A 102 -24.24 -15.20 0.15
C TRP A 102 -24.64 -14.31 1.33
N GLN A 103 -25.74 -14.70 1.97
CA GLN A 103 -26.10 -14.19 3.29
C GLN A 103 -24.96 -14.49 4.28
N SER A 104 -24.68 -13.50 5.14
CA SER A 104 -23.91 -13.58 6.39
C SER A 104 -22.43 -13.98 6.30
N GLN A 105 -21.55 -12.98 6.17
CA GLN A 105 -20.20 -13.05 6.76
C GLN A 105 -20.16 -12.09 7.95
N THR A 106 -20.72 -12.53 9.07
CA THR A 106 -20.28 -12.01 10.36
C THR A 106 -18.81 -12.43 10.50
N GLU A 107 -17.89 -11.47 10.55
CA GLU A 107 -16.46 -11.74 10.75
C GLU A 107 -16.30 -12.63 11.99
N THR A 108 -15.82 -13.86 11.80
CA THR A 108 -15.61 -14.83 12.87
C THR A 108 -14.11 -15.06 13.06
N VAL A 109 -13.67 -15.13 14.31
CA VAL A 109 -12.34 -15.53 14.72
C VAL A 109 -12.29 -17.06 14.74
N HIS A 110 -11.38 -17.64 13.98
CA HIS A 110 -11.15 -19.09 13.95
C HIS A 110 -10.28 -19.51 15.14
N CYS A 111 -10.76 -20.43 15.98
CA CYS A 111 -10.04 -21.04 17.09
C CYS A 111 -9.49 -22.42 16.68
N ASP A 112 -8.54 -22.97 17.42
CA ASP A 112 -8.09 -24.35 17.14
C ASP A 112 -9.24 -25.35 17.34
N GLY A 113 -9.18 -26.52 16.70
CA GLY A 113 -10.18 -27.56 16.88
C GLY A 113 -11.57 -27.29 16.26
N ASN A 114 -11.64 -26.48 15.19
CA ASN A 114 -12.86 -26.14 14.43
C ASN A 114 -13.90 -25.31 15.22
N ALA A 115 -13.51 -24.58 16.26
CA ALA A 115 -14.39 -23.62 16.92
C ALA A 115 -14.28 -22.22 16.29
N TYR A 116 -15.39 -21.48 16.24
CA TYR A 116 -15.48 -20.15 15.64
C TYR A 116 -16.18 -19.20 16.61
N CYS A 117 -15.60 -18.02 16.83
CA CYS A 117 -16.15 -17.00 17.71
C CYS A 117 -16.48 -15.71 16.93
N PRO A 118 -17.48 -14.93 17.35
CA PRO A 118 -17.69 -13.56 16.89
C PRO A 118 -16.44 -12.67 17.05
N VAL A 119 -16.29 -11.64 16.21
CA VAL A 119 -15.14 -10.70 16.25
C VAL A 119 -14.99 -9.96 17.59
N ASP A 120 -16.05 -9.85 18.38
CA ASP A 120 -16.08 -9.24 19.72
C ASP A 120 -15.81 -10.23 20.86
N GLN A 121 -15.46 -11.48 20.54
CA GLN A 121 -15.13 -12.54 21.51
C GLN A 121 -13.74 -13.13 21.26
N PHE A 122 -13.14 -13.66 22.33
CA PHE A 122 -11.84 -14.32 22.31
C PHE A 122 -11.99 -15.84 22.40
N CYS A 123 -11.11 -16.57 21.71
CA CYS A 123 -10.98 -18.03 21.84
C CYS A 123 -10.42 -18.39 23.22
N CYS A 124 -11.16 -19.18 23.99
CA CYS A 124 -10.76 -19.64 25.31
C CYS A 124 -10.86 -21.17 25.41
N LYS A 125 -9.93 -21.80 26.13
CA LYS A 125 -9.93 -23.25 26.33
C LYS A 125 -10.66 -23.58 27.62
N THR A 126 -11.69 -24.42 27.54
CA THR A 126 -12.43 -24.91 28.70
C THR A 126 -11.58 -25.88 29.53
N ALA A 127 -11.99 -26.14 30.77
CA ALA A 127 -11.30 -27.08 31.66
C ALA A 127 -11.21 -28.51 31.08
N ASP A 128 -12.15 -28.86 30.20
CA ASP A 128 -12.19 -30.15 29.48
C ASP A 128 -11.30 -30.17 28.22
N GLY A 129 -10.56 -29.08 27.96
CA GLY A 129 -9.63 -28.96 26.84
C GLY A 129 -10.28 -28.60 25.50
N GLN A 130 -11.56 -28.23 25.48
CA GLN A 130 -12.30 -27.81 24.28
C GLN A 130 -12.21 -26.28 24.08
N TRP A 131 -12.42 -25.82 22.85
CA TRP A 131 -12.43 -24.39 22.54
C TRP A 131 -13.84 -23.81 22.64
N GLY A 132 -13.95 -22.65 23.28
CA GLY A 132 -15.17 -21.86 23.42
C GLY A 132 -14.88 -20.36 23.25
N CYS A 133 -15.93 -19.55 23.34
CA CYS A 133 -15.85 -18.10 23.16
C CYS A 133 -16.07 -17.36 24.48
N CYS A 134 -15.20 -16.42 24.78
CA CYS A 134 -15.20 -15.64 26.02
C CYS A 134 -15.17 -14.14 25.73
N ASN A 135 -15.88 -13.35 26.54
CA ASN A 135 -15.95 -11.89 26.40
C ASN A 135 -14.90 -11.13 27.22
N GLU A 136 -14.07 -11.81 28.01
CA GLU A 136 -13.06 -11.17 28.87
C GLU A 136 -11.65 -11.71 28.59
N MET A 137 -10.67 -10.82 28.50
CA MET A 137 -9.24 -11.17 28.54
C MET A 137 -8.93 -11.69 29.95
N VAL A 138 -8.90 -13.01 30.11
CA VAL A 138 -8.49 -13.65 31.36
C VAL A 138 -7.05 -13.21 31.68
N SER A 139 -6.85 -12.60 32.86
CA SER A 139 -5.54 -12.29 33.46
C SER A 139 -4.83 -13.54 33.97
#